data_AF-A0A5J4N9J4-F1
#
_entry.id   AF-A0A5J4N9J4-F1
#
_cell.length_a   1.000
_cell.length_b   1.000
_cell.length_c   1.000
_cell.angle_alpha   90.00
_cell.angle_beta   90.00
_cell.angle_gamma   90.00
#
_symmetry.space_group_name_H-M   'P 1'
#
loop_
_entity.id
_entity.type
_entity.pdbx_description
1 polymer ?
#
loop_
_entity_poly.entity_id
_entity_poly.type
_entity_poly.pdbx_seq_one_letter_code
_entity_poly.pdbx_strand_id
1 'polypeptide(L)' 'MLLSPNKDGQHYTILFDEHNKCPEFIQLSHISSRATVINLRRVFSRFGVPEIMVLDRGAAWNSADFA' A
#
# COMPACT_ATOMS: atom_id res chain seq x y z
N MET A 1 -3.71 5.79 1.21
CA MET A 1 -3.41 6.77 2.27
C MET A 1 -2.06 6.39 2.90
N LEU A 2 -0.96 6.86 2.30
CA LEU A 2 0.37 6.84 2.90
C LEU A 2 0.49 8.01 3.86
N LEU A 3 0.80 7.73 5.12
CA LEU A 3 1.23 8.76 6.06
C LEU A 3 2.75 8.66 6.27
N SER A 4 3.38 9.83 6.17
CA SER A 4 4.79 10.15 6.36
C SER A 4 5.39 9.60 7.66
N PRO A 5 6.73 9.49 7.74
CA PRO A 5 7.39 8.54 8.62
C PRO A 5 7.23 8.91 10.09
N ASN A 6 7.00 7.89 10.91
CA ASN A 6 7.31 7.98 12.34
C ASN A 6 8.78 8.36 12.50
N LYS A 7 9.12 8.99 13.63
CA LYS A 7 10.44 9.58 13.96
C LYS A 7 11.66 8.65 13.78
N ASP A 8 11.44 7.38 13.48
CA ASP A 8 12.44 6.33 13.23
C ASP A 8 12.71 6.05 11.74
N GLY A 9 12.15 6.83 10.80
CA GLY A 9 12.36 6.65 9.35
C GLY A 9 11.62 5.45 8.74
N GLN A 10 10.66 4.89 9.47
CA GLN A 10 9.90 3.72 9.06
C GLN A 10 8.69 4.12 8.22
N HIS A 11 8.46 3.39 7.13
CA HIS A 11 7.35 3.63 6.22
C HIS A 11 6.29 2.55 6.36
N TYR A 12 5.01 2.92 6.19
CA TYR A 12 3.91 1.98 6.28
C TYR A 12 2.96 2.16 5.11
N THR A 13 2.49 1.05 4.57
CA THR A 13 1.27 1.02 3.75
C THR A 13 0.10 0.64 4.66
N ILE A 14 -0.94 1.45 4.59
CA ILE A 14 -2.20 1.17 5.27
C ILE A 14 -3.24 0.91 4.18
N LEU A 15 -3.79 -0.30 4.17
CA LEU A 15 -4.92 -0.65 3.33
C LEU A 15 -6.17 -0.70 4.18
N PHE A 16 -7.28 -0.23 3.60
CA PHE A 16 -8.58 -0.34 4.21
C PHE A 16 -9.45 -1.16 3.27
N ASP A 17 -10.00 -2.24 3.80
CA ASP A 17 -11.12 -2.89 3.14
C ASP A 17 -12.39 -2.08 3.45
N GLU A 18 -13.06 -1.66 2.38
CA GLU A 18 -14.21 -0.77 2.43
C GLU A 18 -15.44 -1.46 3.02
N HIS A 19 -15.58 -2.77 2.88
CA HIS A 19 -16.74 -3.54 3.32
C HIS A 19 -16.76 -3.75 4.83
N ASN A 20 -15.63 -4.14 5.40
CA ASN A 20 -15.51 -4.51 6.82
C ASN A 20 -14.77 -3.45 7.66
N LYS A 21 -14.32 -2.35 7.03
CA LYS A 21 -13.58 -1.23 7.65
C LYS A 21 -12.36 -1.70 8.45
N CYS A 22 -11.77 -2.84 8.09
CA CYS A 22 -10.61 -3.39 8.78
C CYS A 22 -9.31 -2.85 8.16
N PRO A 23 -8.45 -2.15 8.92
CA PRO A 23 -7.17 -1.67 8.41
C PRO A 23 -6.09 -2.77 8.46
N GLU A 24 -5.33 -2.88 7.38
CA GLU A 24 -4.12 -3.69 7.33
C GLU A 24 -2.88 -2.81 7.29
N PHE A 25 -1.94 -3.06 8.21
CA PHE A 25 -0.70 -2.30 8.35
C PHE A 25 0.48 -3.13 7.85
N ILE A 26 1.22 -2.59 6.89
CA ILE A 26 2.39 -3.24 6.30
C ILE A 26 3.58 -2.31 6.39
N GLN A 27 4.61 -2.73 7.12
CA GLN A 27 5.85 -1.98 7.21
C GLN A 27 6.66 -2.14 5.91
N LEU A 28 7.14 -1.02 5.40
CA LEU A 28 8.02 -0.93 4.25
C LEU A 28 9.41 -0.48 4.72
N SER A 29 10.45 -1.14 4.21
CA SER A 29 11.83 -0.69 4.42
C SER A 29 12.19 0.55 3.61
N HIS A 30 11.48 0.83 2.52
CA HIS A 30 11.62 2.02 1.68
C HIS A 30 10.36 2.24 0.83
N ILE A 31 10.05 3.50 0.50
CA ILE A 31 8.93 3.84 -0.39
C ILE A 31 9.40 3.73 -1.84
N SER A 32 9.00 2.66 -2.54
CA SER A 32 9.19 2.51 -3.99
C SER A 32 8.01 1.79 -4.61
N SER A 33 7.73 2.06 -5.90
CA SER A 33 6.64 1.41 -6.63
C SER A 33 6.77 -0.11 -6.65
N ARG A 34 7.99 -0.62 -6.82
CA ARG A 34 8.26 -2.06 -6.80
C ARG A 34 7.98 -2.68 -5.44
N ALA A 35 8.46 -2.06 -4.35
CA ALA A 35 8.17 -2.55 -3.00
C ALA A 35 6.67 -2.55 -2.72
N THR A 36 5.97 -1.52 -3.18
CA THR A 36 4.52 -1.41 -3.08
C THR A 36 3.80 -2.53 -3.84
N VAL A 37 4.11 -2.77 -5.11
CA VAL A 37 3.50 -3.85 -5.92
C VAL A 37 3.68 -5.22 -5.25
N ILE A 38 4.86 -5.50 -4.72
CA ILE A 38 5.14 -6.77 -4.01
C ILE A 38 4.21 -6.91 -2.79
N ASN A 39 4.03 -5.84 -2.02
CA ASN A 39 3.16 -5.87 -0.84
C ASN A 39 1.69 -6.01 -1.22
N LEU A 40 1.21 -5.29 -2.25
CA LEU A 40 -0.16 -5.45 -2.74
C LEU A 40 -0.43 -6.87 -3.21
N ARG A 41 0.49 -7.50 -3.94
CA ARG A 41 0.35 -8.91 -4.35
C ARG A 41 0.21 -9.85 -3.16
N ARG A 42 0.94 -9.60 -2.07
CA ARG A 42 0.81 -10.40 -0.82
C ARG A 42 -0.56 -10.21 -0.20
N VAL A 43 -1.05 -8.99 -0.12
CA VAL A 43 -2.40 -8.70 0.39
C VAL A 43 -3.46 -9.38 -0.47
N PHE A 44 -3.38 -9.22 -1.80
CA PHE A 44 -4.35 -9.79 -2.72
C PHE A 44 -4.34 -11.32 -2.72
N SER A 45 -3.20 -11.96 -2.43
CA SER A 45 -3.15 -13.42 -2.27
C SER A 45 -3.91 -13.92 -1.04
N ARG A 46 -4.13 -13.06 -0.03
CA ARG A 46 -4.82 -13.41 1.22
C ARG A 46 -6.30 -13.05 1.21
N PHE A 47 -6.64 -11.91 0.60
CA PHE A 47 -7.99 -11.34 0.65
C PHE A 47 -8.70 -11.33 -0.71
N GLY A 48 -8.01 -11.75 -1.78
CA GLY A 48 -8.49 -11.62 -3.15
C GLY A 48 -8.10 -10.28 -3.79
N VAL A 49 -8.32 -10.18 -5.10
CA VAL A 49 -8.08 -8.95 -5.86
C VAL A 49 -9.32 -8.07 -5.76
N PRO A 50 -9.21 -6.81 -5.30
CA PRO A 50 -10.36 -5.91 -5.24
C PRO A 50 -10.78 -5.49 -6.65
N GLU A 51 -12.08 -5.27 -6.86
CA GLU A 51 -12.59 -4.70 -8.12
C GLU A 51 -12.14 -3.25 -8.32
N ILE A 52 -12.08 -2.49 -7.22
CA ILE A 52 -11.71 -1.07 -7.22
C ILE A 52 -10.67 -0.83 -6.15
N MET A 53 -9.59 -0.14 -6.52
CA MET A 53 -8.57 0.33 -5.60
C MET A 53 -8.50 1.85 -5.62
N VAL A 54 -8.71 2.48 -4.47
CA VAL A 54 -8.60 3.94 -4.31
C VAL A 54 -7.28 4.27 -3.63
N LEU A 55 -6.39 4.94 -4.36
CA LEU A 55 -5.06 5.31 -3.91
C LEU A 55 -4.93 6.83 -3.83
N ASP A 56 -3.98 7.29 -3.02
CA ASP A 56 -3.54 8.69 -3.09
C ASP A 56 -2.63 8.91 -4.31
N ARG A 57 -2.33 10.18 -4.63
CA ARG A 57 -1.42 10.53 -5.73
C ARG A 57 0.06 10.43 -5.33
N GLY A 58 0.40 9.56 -4.37
CA GLY A 58 1.77 9.35 -3.93
C GLY A 58 2.66 8.80 -5.05
N ALA A 59 3.94 9.15 -5.02
CA ALA A 59 4.95 8.71 -5.99
C ALA A 59 5.09 7.18 -6.09
N ALA A 60 4.73 6.45 -5.03
CA ALA A 60 4.75 4.99 -5.02
C ALA A 60 3.76 4.37 -6.04
N TRP A 61 2.63 5.02 -6.31
CA TRP A 61 1.56 4.52 -7.18
C TRP A 61 1.49 5.26 -8.52
N ASN A 62 1.97 6.51 -8.56
CA ASN A 62 1.97 7.35 -9.76
C ASN A 62 3.30 7.23 -10.53
N SER A 63 3.78 6.01 -10.72
CA SER A 63 5.04 5.70 -11.42
C SER A 63 4.77 4.71 -12.55
N ALA A 64 5.56 4.78 -13.63
CA ALA A 64 5.50 3.81 -14.72
C ALA A 64 5.75 2.37 -14.24
N ASP A 65 6.54 2.20 -13.17
CA ASP A 65 6.82 0.89 -12.56
C ASP A 65 5.61 0.28 -11.82
N PHE A 66 4.54 1.07 -11.58
CA PHE A 66 3.31 0.61 -10.93
C PHE A 66 2.23 0.18 -11.93
N ALA A 67 2.36 0.60 -13.20
CA ALA A 67 1.37 0.37 -14.26
C ALA A 67 1.30 -1.09 -14.73
#